data_AF-A0A8D3BQJ1-F1
#
_entry.id   AF-A0A8D3BQJ1-F1
#
_cell.length_a   1.000
_cell.length_b   1.000
_cell.length_c   1.000
_cell.angle_alpha   90.00
_cell.angle_beta   90.00
_cell.angle_gamma   90.00
#
_symmetry.space_group_name_H-M   'P 1'
#
loop_
_entity.id
_entity.type
_entity.pdbx_description
1 polymer ?
#
loop_
_entity_poly.entity_id
_entity_poly.type
_entity_poly.pdbx_seq_one_letter_code
_entity_poly.pdbx_strand_id
1 'polypeptide(L)'
;MWWKISPRAADRSSKPGELKESHQDFLDDAALQSEVILVFGQRILPYVKALCEGHYGYLEQLSDTLLLRIISHLELEDVGQLGRTSRRFRQLCGSEEFWEQSVRQCCNTVSGEVASLALMVGWRNIFFTSKIQLQKMLSRRRIYGGLQVTSK
;
A
#
# COMPACT_ATOMS: atom_id res chain seq x y z
N MET A 1 14.51 -38.64 -19.20
CA MET A 1 13.26 -38.30 -19.93
C MET A 1 12.64 -37.11 -19.23
N TRP A 2 12.35 -36.04 -19.97
CA TRP A 2 11.58 -34.88 -19.50
C TRP A 2 10.10 -35.27 -19.35
N TRP A 3 9.39 -34.67 -18.38
CA TRP A 3 7.98 -34.97 -18.14
C TRP A 3 7.13 -34.66 -19.38
N LYS A 4 6.30 -35.60 -19.82
CA LYS A 4 5.44 -35.43 -20.99
C LYS A 4 4.03 -35.90 -20.65
N ILE A 5 3.04 -35.09 -20.99
CA ILE A 5 1.64 -35.49 -20.91
C ILE A 5 1.41 -36.51 -22.04
N SER A 6 1.22 -37.77 -21.66
CA SER A 6 1.05 -38.89 -22.58
C SER A 6 0.03 -39.86 -21.99
N PRO A 7 -0.89 -40.39 -22.81
CA PRO A 7 -1.85 -41.40 -22.37
C PRO A 7 -1.20 -42.79 -22.16
N ARG A 8 0.08 -42.96 -22.51
CA ARG A 8 0.77 -44.25 -22.43
C ARG A 8 1.13 -44.59 -20.98
N ALA A 9 0.89 -45.84 -20.59
CA ALA A 9 1.14 -46.31 -19.22
C ALA A 9 2.60 -46.18 -18.77
N ALA A 10 3.57 -46.25 -19.71
CA ALA A 10 4.99 -46.06 -19.43
C ALA A 10 5.35 -44.64 -18.93
N ASP A 11 4.55 -43.63 -19.33
CA ASP A 11 4.81 -42.23 -18.99
C ASP A 11 4.05 -41.81 -17.72
N ARG A 12 3.13 -42.64 -17.19
CA ARG A 12 2.33 -42.35 -15.98
C ARG A 12 3.15 -42.16 -14.71
N SER A 13 4.34 -42.77 -14.63
CA SER A 13 5.23 -42.66 -13.47
C SER A 13 6.22 -41.50 -13.58
N SER A 14 6.30 -40.83 -14.73
CA SER A 14 7.14 -39.66 -14.93
C SER A 14 6.56 -38.50 -14.13
N LYS A 15 7.32 -38.00 -13.15
CA LYS A 15 6.94 -36.82 -12.37
C LYS A 15 7.32 -35.54 -13.13
N PRO A 16 6.57 -34.45 -12.94
CA PRO A 16 6.97 -33.14 -13.45
C PRO A 16 8.40 -32.81 -12.98
N GLY A 17 9.24 -32.39 -13.93
CA GLY A 17 10.56 -31.84 -13.63
C GLY A 17 10.44 -30.35 -13.34
N GLU A 18 11.27 -29.85 -12.45
CA GLU A 18 11.48 -28.42 -12.26
C GLU A 18 12.79 -28.04 -12.96
N LEU A 19 12.73 -27.07 -13.87
CA LEU A 19 13.92 -26.42 -14.43
C LEU A 19 14.04 -25.04 -13.77
N LYS A 20 15.22 -24.75 -13.22
CA LYS A 20 15.54 -23.43 -12.66
C LYS A 20 16.56 -22.76 -13.57
N GLU A 21 16.19 -21.63 -14.10
CA GLU A 21 17.05 -20.79 -14.95
C GLU A 21 17.29 -19.46 -14.26
N SER A 22 18.40 -18.81 -14.59
CA SER A 22 18.69 -17.50 -14.04
C SER A 22 17.82 -16.42 -14.69
N HIS A 23 17.70 -15.26 -14.04
CA HIS A 23 17.03 -14.11 -14.65
C HIS A 23 17.70 -13.67 -15.95
N GLN A 24 19.03 -13.83 -16.07
CA GLN A 24 19.78 -13.48 -17.27
C GLN A 24 19.41 -14.42 -18.43
N ASP A 25 19.29 -15.72 -18.17
CA ASP A 25 18.91 -16.70 -19.19
C ASP A 25 17.53 -16.36 -19.79
N PHE A 26 16.58 -15.92 -18.96
CA PHE A 26 15.27 -15.45 -19.43
C PHE A 26 15.37 -14.18 -20.30
N LEU A 27 16.26 -13.23 -19.96
CA LEU A 27 16.41 -11.99 -20.71
C LEU A 27 16.98 -12.23 -22.12
N ASP A 28 17.80 -13.27 -22.27
CA ASP A 28 18.44 -13.66 -23.53
C ASP A 28 17.55 -14.61 -24.37
N ASP A 29 16.53 -15.26 -23.78
CA ASP A 29 15.62 -16.17 -24.47
C ASP A 29 14.39 -15.46 -25.09
N ALA A 30 14.51 -15.07 -26.36
CA ALA A 30 13.41 -14.46 -27.12
C ALA A 30 12.22 -15.41 -27.38
N ALA A 31 12.44 -16.73 -27.39
CA ALA A 31 11.37 -17.70 -27.62
C ALA A 31 10.48 -17.81 -26.38
N LEU A 32 11.09 -17.93 -25.20
CA LEU A 32 10.38 -17.95 -23.93
C LEU A 32 9.62 -16.63 -23.68
N GLN A 33 10.21 -15.50 -24.03
CA GLN A 33 9.53 -14.20 -23.98
C GLN A 33 8.29 -14.12 -24.90
N SER A 34 8.36 -14.76 -26.07
CA SER A 34 7.23 -14.83 -27.01
C SER A 34 6.10 -15.70 -26.46
N GLU A 35 6.40 -16.82 -25.81
CA GLU A 35 5.42 -17.66 -25.10
C GLU A 35 4.76 -16.90 -23.95
N VAL A 36 5.53 -16.13 -23.18
CA VAL A 36 4.98 -15.27 -22.12
C VAL A 36 4.00 -14.25 -22.69
N ILE A 37 4.32 -13.62 -23.84
CA ILE A 37 3.39 -12.72 -24.53
C ILE A 37 2.13 -13.47 -24.97
N LEU A 38 2.27 -14.67 -25.53
CA LEU A 38 1.16 -15.46 -26.04
C LEU A 38 0.17 -15.85 -24.93
N VAL A 39 0.68 -16.26 -23.76
CA VAL A 39 -0.13 -16.78 -22.64
C VAL A 39 -0.66 -15.65 -21.75
N PHE A 40 0.18 -14.66 -21.41
CA PHE A 40 -0.15 -13.61 -20.43
C PHE A 40 -0.46 -12.24 -21.05
N GLY A 41 -0.19 -12.08 -22.34
CA GLY A 41 -0.40 -10.83 -23.08
C GLY A 41 0.82 -9.91 -23.11
N GLN A 42 0.85 -9.02 -24.11
CA GLN A 42 1.99 -8.12 -24.36
C GLN A 42 2.37 -7.21 -23.19
N ARG A 43 1.41 -6.85 -22.31
CA ARG A 43 1.65 -5.94 -21.18
C ARG A 43 2.52 -6.56 -20.09
N ILE A 44 2.62 -7.88 -20.05
CA ILE A 44 3.32 -8.61 -18.99
C ILE A 44 4.81 -8.78 -19.31
N LEU A 45 5.22 -8.81 -20.58
CA LEU A 45 6.63 -8.98 -20.91
C LEU A 45 7.52 -7.85 -20.34
N PRO A 46 7.19 -6.55 -20.49
CA PRO A 46 7.98 -5.48 -19.89
C PRO A 46 8.07 -5.60 -18.37
N TYR A 47 7.00 -6.08 -17.73
CA TYR A 47 6.94 -6.28 -16.30
C TYR A 47 7.90 -7.39 -15.84
N VAL A 48 7.87 -8.55 -16.48
CA VAL A 48 8.77 -9.67 -16.14
C VAL A 48 10.22 -9.29 -16.39
N LYS A 49 10.52 -8.57 -17.49
CA LYS A 49 11.88 -8.06 -17.75
C LYS A 49 12.37 -7.12 -16.66
N ALA A 50 11.55 -6.16 -16.24
CA ALA A 50 11.90 -5.26 -15.16
C ALA A 50 12.20 -6.03 -13.85
N LEU A 51 11.44 -7.09 -13.54
CA LEU A 51 11.72 -7.96 -12.39
C LEU A 51 13.05 -8.70 -12.54
N CYS A 52 13.35 -9.26 -13.71
CA CYS A 52 14.60 -9.96 -14.00
C CYS A 52 15.82 -9.04 -13.86
N GLU A 53 15.69 -7.77 -14.25
CA GLU A 53 16.72 -6.73 -14.12
C GLU A 53 16.86 -6.18 -12.68
N GLY A 54 16.01 -6.62 -11.74
CA GLY A 54 16.06 -6.19 -10.34
C GLY A 54 15.27 -4.91 -10.03
N HIS A 55 14.46 -4.42 -10.96
CA HIS A 55 13.58 -3.27 -10.76
C HIS A 55 12.31 -3.68 -9.99
N TYR A 56 12.48 -3.92 -8.69
CA TYR A 56 11.42 -4.32 -7.78
C TYR A 56 10.58 -3.13 -7.30
N GLY A 57 9.75 -2.57 -8.19
CA GLY A 57 8.81 -1.52 -7.86
C GLY A 57 7.56 -2.01 -7.13
N TYR A 58 7.66 -2.93 -6.16
CA TYR A 58 6.49 -3.59 -5.53
C TYR A 58 5.45 -2.60 -5.01
N LEU A 59 5.92 -1.52 -4.38
CA LEU A 59 5.09 -0.46 -3.85
C LEU A 59 4.61 0.52 -4.94
N GLU A 60 5.46 0.83 -5.93
CA GLU A 60 5.09 1.72 -7.05
C GLU A 60 4.20 1.03 -8.09
N GLN A 61 3.91 -0.26 -7.94
CA GLN A 61 3.00 -1.00 -8.82
C GLN A 61 1.61 -1.18 -8.21
N LEU A 62 1.45 -0.96 -6.91
CA LEU A 62 0.16 -1.04 -6.25
C LEU A 62 -0.76 0.09 -6.73
N SER A 63 -2.06 -0.17 -6.77
CA SER A 63 -3.06 0.86 -7.01
C SER A 63 -3.06 1.88 -5.89
N ASP A 64 -3.42 3.12 -6.21
CA ASP A 64 -3.48 4.20 -5.21
C ASP A 64 -4.41 3.85 -4.05
N THR A 65 -5.50 3.12 -4.29
CA THR A 65 -6.42 2.66 -3.24
C THR A 65 -5.78 1.71 -2.24
N LEU A 66 -4.94 0.76 -2.70
CA LEU A 66 -4.21 -0.15 -1.82
C LEU A 66 -3.10 0.58 -1.08
N LEU A 67 -2.40 1.49 -1.76
CA LEU A 67 -1.37 2.32 -1.14
C LEU A 67 -1.95 3.20 -0.03
N LEU A 68 -3.04 3.91 -0.30
CA LEU A 68 -3.74 4.73 0.70
C LEU A 68 -4.15 3.89 1.93
N ARG A 69 -4.62 2.66 1.71
CA ARG A 69 -4.95 1.74 2.81
C ARG A 69 -3.72 1.35 3.63
N ILE A 70 -2.60 1.00 2.99
CA ILE A 70 -1.34 0.68 3.68
C ILE A 70 -0.86 1.90 4.47
N ILE A 71 -0.84 3.08 3.84
CA ILE A 71 -0.39 4.34 4.46
C ILE A 71 -1.29 4.72 5.64
N SER A 72 -2.59 4.44 5.59
CA SER A 72 -3.53 4.72 6.70
C SER A 72 -3.20 3.95 8.00
N HIS A 73 -2.43 2.86 7.90
CA HIS A 73 -1.97 2.09 9.07
C HIS A 73 -0.62 2.57 9.62
N LEU A 74 0.07 3.47 8.93
CA LEU A 74 1.35 4.03 9.36
C LEU A 74 1.16 5.20 10.34
N GLU A 75 2.13 5.41 11.22
CA GLU A 75 2.16 6.60 12.05
C GLU A 75 2.49 7.85 11.23
N LEU A 76 2.04 9.03 11.68
CA LEU A 76 2.25 10.30 10.96
C LEU A 76 3.73 10.61 10.68
N GLU A 77 4.64 10.17 11.55
CA GLU A 77 6.07 10.32 11.36
C GLU A 77 6.56 9.50 10.16
N ASP A 78 6.15 8.23 10.10
CA ASP A 78 6.47 7.31 9.00
C ASP A 78 5.84 7.77 7.69
N VAL A 79 4.62 8.31 7.71
CA VAL A 79 3.97 8.90 6.54
C VAL A 79 4.80 10.08 5.99
N GLY A 80 5.37 10.89 6.88
CA GLY A 80 6.28 11.98 6.54
C GLY A 80 7.57 11.48 5.88
N GLN A 81 8.17 10.40 6.41
CA GLN A 81 9.37 9.80 5.83
C GLN A 81 9.07 9.12 4.50
N LEU A 82 7.95 8.43 4.37
CA LEU A 82 7.50 7.78 3.13
C LEU A 82 7.29 8.81 2.02
N GLY A 83 6.73 9.98 2.34
CA GLY A 83 6.60 11.08 1.39
C GLY A 83 7.94 11.63 0.85
N ARG A 84 9.08 11.30 1.48
CA ARG A 84 10.42 11.72 1.02
C ARG A 84 11.08 10.70 0.10
N THR A 85 10.57 9.48 0.01
CA THR A 85 11.20 8.41 -0.79
C THR A 85 10.89 8.52 -2.28
N SER A 86 9.63 8.82 -2.62
CA SER A 86 9.18 8.92 -4.02
C SER A 86 8.23 10.09 -4.22
N ARG A 87 8.25 10.67 -5.43
CA ARG A 87 7.33 11.77 -5.81
C ARG A 87 5.87 11.31 -5.74
N ARG A 88 5.59 10.05 -6.08
CA ARG A 88 4.25 9.47 -6.01
C ARG A 88 3.76 9.38 -4.56
N PHE A 89 4.61 8.89 -3.65
CA PHE A 89 4.28 8.86 -2.23
C PHE A 89 4.09 10.25 -1.65
N ARG A 90 4.89 11.24 -2.08
CA ARG A 90 4.68 12.64 -1.68
C ARG A 90 3.29 13.16 -2.06
N GLN A 91 2.81 12.81 -3.26
CA GLN A 91 1.47 13.20 -3.72
C GLN A 91 0.38 12.45 -2.95
N LEU A 92 0.51 11.13 -2.76
CA LEU A 92 -0.48 10.32 -2.04
C LEU A 92 -0.58 10.70 -0.55
N CYS A 93 0.53 10.82 0.17
CA CYS A 93 0.55 11.25 1.57
C CYS A 93 0.06 12.71 1.75
N GLY A 94 0.12 13.51 0.69
CA GLY A 94 -0.38 14.88 0.66
C GLY A 94 -1.84 15.00 0.19
N SER A 95 -2.45 13.92 -0.28
CA SER A 95 -3.79 13.94 -0.89
C SER A 95 -4.89 14.16 0.15
N GLU A 96 -5.94 14.89 -0.22
CA GLU A 96 -7.10 15.10 0.63
C GLU A 96 -7.82 13.78 0.96
N GLU A 97 -7.80 12.83 0.04
CA GLU A 97 -8.35 11.47 0.22
C GLU A 97 -7.69 10.72 1.39
N PHE A 98 -6.36 10.79 1.49
CA PHE A 98 -5.62 10.20 2.60
C PHE A 98 -6.04 10.80 3.95
N TRP A 99 -6.13 12.13 4.01
CA TRP A 99 -6.50 12.84 5.24
C TRP A 99 -7.96 12.61 5.62
N GLU A 100 -8.86 12.55 4.65
CA GLU A 100 -10.26 12.19 4.86
C GLU A 100 -10.37 10.78 5.48
N GLN A 101 -9.69 9.79 4.90
CA GLN A 101 -9.71 8.42 5.41
C GLN A 101 -9.12 8.34 6.83
N SER A 102 -8.04 9.09 7.09
CA SER A 102 -7.42 9.17 8.42
C SER A 102 -8.36 9.79 9.46
N VAL A 103 -9.07 10.87 9.10
CA VAL A 103 -10.08 11.49 9.98
C VAL A 103 -11.25 10.53 10.23
N ARG A 104 -11.76 9.83 9.21
CA ARG A 104 -12.83 8.85 9.36
C ARG A 104 -12.44 7.66 10.24
N GLN A 105 -11.18 7.23 10.18
CA GLN A 105 -10.65 6.18 11.05
C GLN A 105 -10.49 6.65 12.50
N CYS A 106 -10.09 7.90 12.73
CA CYS A 106 -9.97 8.46 14.08
C CYS A 106 -11.32 8.88 14.69
N CYS A 107 -12.24 9.36 13.85
CA CYS A 107 -13.56 9.83 14.24
C CYS A 107 -14.61 8.93 13.59
N ASN A 108 -15.03 7.89 14.32
CA ASN A 108 -16.03 6.90 13.86
C ASN A 108 -17.32 7.51 13.28
N THR A 109 -17.61 8.79 13.57
CA THR A 109 -18.68 9.58 12.97
C THR A 109 -18.16 10.96 12.55
N VAL A 110 -18.05 11.18 11.23
CA VAL A 110 -17.82 12.51 10.67
C VAL A 110 -19.18 13.18 10.47
N SER A 111 -19.48 14.19 11.28
CA SER A 111 -20.72 15.00 11.11
C SER A 111 -20.68 15.74 9.78
N GLY A 112 -21.86 15.98 9.18
CA GLY A 112 -21.97 16.73 7.92
C GLY A 112 -21.36 18.13 7.99
N GLU A 113 -21.36 18.75 9.18
CA GLU A 113 -20.68 20.03 9.44
C GLU A 113 -19.16 19.91 9.28
N VAL A 114 -18.56 18.82 9.76
CA VAL A 114 -17.12 18.56 9.63
C VAL A 114 -16.75 18.32 8.17
N ALA A 115 -17.58 17.62 7.41
CA ALA A 115 -17.38 17.44 5.97
C ALA A 115 -17.47 18.77 5.21
N SER A 116 -18.45 19.63 5.53
CA SER A 116 -18.57 20.95 4.91
C SER A 116 -17.39 21.88 5.26
N LEU A 117 -16.89 21.80 6.49
CA LEU A 117 -15.69 22.51 6.91
C LEU A 117 -14.45 21.96 6.21
N ALA A 118 -14.39 20.65 5.94
CA ALA A 118 -13.28 20.00 5.26
C ALA A 118 -13.15 20.49 3.82
N LEU A 119 -14.27 20.66 3.13
CA LEU A 119 -14.30 21.21 1.78
C LEU A 119 -13.79 22.66 1.73
N MET A 120 -13.97 23.44 2.80
CA MET A 120 -13.50 24.83 2.86
C MET A 120 -12.04 24.98 3.31
N VAL A 121 -11.58 24.14 4.25
CA VAL A 121 -10.30 24.33 4.95
C VAL A 121 -9.28 23.22 4.63
N GLY A 122 -9.74 22.08 4.09
CA GLY A 122 -8.95 20.87 3.83
C GLY A 122 -8.99 19.88 4.99
N TRP A 123 -9.07 18.59 4.66
CA TRP A 123 -9.08 17.47 5.60
C TRP A 123 -7.81 17.41 6.43
N ARG A 124 -6.65 17.77 5.85
CA ARG A 124 -5.38 17.85 6.57
C ARG A 124 -5.48 18.80 7.76
N ASN A 125 -6.03 20.00 7.54
CA ASN A 125 -6.16 21.00 8.59
C ASN A 125 -7.16 20.58 9.67
N ILE A 126 -8.25 19.90 9.29
CA ILE A 126 -9.21 19.33 10.24
C ILE A 126 -8.58 18.24 11.09
N PHE A 127 -7.77 17.36 10.51
CA PHE A 127 -7.08 16.31 11.24
C PHE A 127 -6.18 16.90 12.35
N PHE A 128 -5.34 17.88 12.02
CA PHE A 128 -4.49 18.54 13.00
C PHE A 128 -5.29 19.33 14.05
N THR A 129 -6.37 19.98 13.64
CA THR A 129 -7.26 20.73 14.54
C THR A 129 -7.96 19.78 15.52
N SER A 130 -8.49 18.65 15.03
CA SER A 130 -9.15 17.62 15.83
C SER A 130 -8.18 16.97 16.82
N LYS A 131 -6.95 16.64 16.40
CA LYS A 131 -5.92 16.09 17.30
C LYS A 131 -5.53 17.08 18.41
N ILE A 132 -5.39 18.37 18.08
CA ILE A 132 -5.12 19.44 19.07
C ILE A 132 -6.33 19.65 20.00
N GLN A 133 -7.55 19.62 19.48
CA GLN A 133 -8.78 19.75 20.27
C GLN A 133 -8.95 18.57 21.23
N LEU A 134 -8.69 17.34 20.79
CA LEU A 134 -8.70 16.13 21.61
C LEU A 134 -7.60 16.20 22.69
N GLN A 135 -6.38 16.61 22.35
CA GLN A 135 -5.33 16.83 23.34
C GLN A 135 -5.69 17.91 24.36
N LYS A 136 -6.30 19.03 23.93
CA LYS A 136 -6.78 20.07 24.84
C LYS A 136 -7.89 19.55 25.78
N MET A 137 -8.82 18.75 25.26
CA MET A 137 -9.88 18.14 26.07
C MET A 137 -9.33 17.15 27.10
N LEU A 138 -8.36 16.32 26.72
CA LEU A 138 -7.66 15.38 27.62
C LEU A 138 -6.83 16.12 28.68
N SER A 139 -6.12 17.19 28.31
CA SER A 139 -5.38 18.04 29.24
C SER A 139 -6.31 18.75 30.24
N ARG A 140 -7.46 19.24 29.79
CA ARG A 140 -8.48 19.82 30.69
C ARG A 140 -9.01 18.77 31.67
N ARG A 141 -9.30 17.54 31.22
CA ARG A 141 -9.72 16.45 32.12
C ARG A 141 -8.65 16.08 33.16
N ARG A 142 -7.35 16.10 32.81
CA ARG A 142 -6.26 15.91 33.79
C ARG A 142 -6.22 17.01 34.85
N ILE A 143 -6.49 18.26 34.47
CA ILE A 143 -6.49 19.40 35.40
C ILE A 143 -7.70 19.35 36.35
N TYR A 144 -8.90 19.00 35.86
CA TYR A 144 -10.09 18.89 36.72
C TYR A 144 -10.21 17.56 37.48
N GLY A 145 -9.55 16.49 37.02
CA GLY A 145 -9.46 15.21 37.75
C GLY A 145 -8.48 15.23 38.92
N GLY A 146 -7.61 16.24 39.01
CA GLY A 146 -6.68 16.44 40.13
C GLY A 146 -7.25 17.25 41.30
N LEU A 147 -8.45 17.83 41.19
CA LEU A 147 -9.06 18.69 42.22
C LEU A 147 -10.13 17.99 43.09
N GLN A 148 -10.25 16.66 43.01
CA GLN A 148 -11.23 15.87 43.79
C GLN A 148 -10.60 15.00 44.90
N VAL A 149 -9.32 15.18 45.23
CA VAL A 149 -8.67 14.45 46.35
C VAL A 149 -7.91 15.39 47.27
N THR A 150 -8.62 16.33 47.89
CA THR A 150 -8.21 16.91 49.18
C THR A 150 -9.46 17.28 49.99
N SER A 151 -10.16 16.27 50.50
CA SER A 151 -11.01 16.49 51.67
C SER A 151 -11.23 15.17 52.40
N LYS A 152 -10.32 14.89 53.34
CA LYS A 152 -10.61 14.41 54.70
C LYS A 152 -9.31 14.38 55.50
#